data_AF-A0A382UT13-F1
#
_entry.id   AF-A0A382UT13-F1
#
_cell.length_a   1.000
_cell.length_b   1.000
_cell.length_c   1.000
_cell.angle_alpha   90.00
_cell.angle_beta   90.00
_cell.angle_gamma   90.00
#
_symmetry.space_group_name_H-M   'P 1'
#
loop_
_entity.id
_entity.type
_entity.pdbx_description
1 polymer ?
#
loop_
_entity_poly.entity_id
_entity_poly.type
_entity_poly.pdbx_seq_one_letter_code
_entity_poly.pdbx_strand_id
1 'polypeptide(L)'
;PWVVKSQIHAGGRGAGHFKKSFNDKGGVQVIQDKTQVPVIANSMLGNILITKQTGADGKKVNRLFIEEGCKIEREFYLSLLIDRTNSQLMLMISAAGGMNIEDVAEKNPEKIYTTHFPDLTEINLPKNLEKHLQLNSSQFQELLSISRKLVRAFKSLDASTIEINPLVLDGQGHFVLLDAKLILDDNALFRHPELEKLKDITEENPLEHEASQNDMNYVKLDGSIGCMVNGAGLAMATMDIIKQFGEEPANFLDLGGTANKERAIKGFKIIQSDPNVRSVLINIFGGIIH
;
A
#
# COMPACT_ATOMS: atom_id res chain seq x y z
N PRO A 1 -18.29 5.89 -21.41
CA PRO A 1 -16.86 5.53 -21.42
C PRO A 1 -16.64 4.30 -20.52
N TRP A 2 -15.54 3.58 -20.69
CA TRP A 2 -15.13 2.42 -19.89
C TRP A 2 -13.74 2.67 -19.34
N VAL A 3 -13.41 2.11 -18.19
CA VAL A 3 -12.05 2.16 -17.63
C VAL A 3 -11.57 0.74 -17.40
N VAL A 4 -10.35 0.44 -17.88
CA VAL A 4 -9.67 -0.83 -17.60
C VAL A 4 -8.51 -0.53 -16.65
N LYS A 5 -8.54 -1.14 -15.46
CA LYS A 5 -7.55 -0.94 -14.40
C LYS A 5 -6.83 -2.24 -14.09
N SER A 6 -5.51 -2.22 -14.15
CA SER A 6 -4.65 -3.28 -13.65
C SER A 6 -4.83 -3.41 -12.13
N GLN A 7 -5.02 -4.64 -11.65
CA GLN A 7 -5.11 -4.93 -10.22
C GLN A 7 -3.76 -5.48 -9.75
N ILE A 8 -3.02 -4.61 -9.07
CA ILE A 8 -1.79 -4.92 -8.32
C ILE A 8 -1.87 -4.15 -7.00
N HIS A 9 -1.17 -4.59 -5.94
CA HIS A 9 -1.23 -3.92 -4.63
C HIS A 9 -0.53 -2.55 -4.63
N ALA A 10 0.46 -2.37 -5.49
CA ALA A 10 1.20 -1.13 -5.63
C ALA A 10 0.35 -0.01 -6.26
N GLY A 11 0.48 1.20 -5.72
CA GLY A 11 -0.13 2.42 -6.24
C GLY A 11 0.59 2.97 -7.48
N GLY A 12 0.12 4.12 -7.99
CA GLY A 12 0.73 4.80 -9.14
C GLY A 12 0.49 4.12 -10.49
N ARG A 13 -0.52 3.25 -10.58
CA ARG A 13 -0.83 2.44 -11.78
C ARG A 13 -1.06 3.29 -13.03
N GLY A 14 -1.75 4.42 -12.90
CA GLY A 14 -2.02 5.33 -14.03
C GLY A 14 -0.76 5.94 -14.65
N ALA A 15 0.22 6.29 -13.81
CA ALA A 15 1.52 6.84 -14.23
C ALA A 15 2.60 5.76 -14.49
N GLY A 16 2.27 4.49 -14.27
CA GLY A 16 3.16 3.37 -14.54
C GLY A 16 3.31 3.08 -16.04
N HIS A 17 4.13 2.08 -16.36
CA HIS A 17 4.29 1.59 -17.73
C HIS A 17 4.47 0.06 -17.74
N PHE A 18 4.07 -0.58 -18.83
CA PHE A 18 4.27 -2.02 -18.98
C PHE A 18 5.70 -2.32 -19.46
N LYS A 19 6.33 -3.35 -18.88
CA LYS A 19 7.68 -3.81 -19.26
C LYS A 19 7.76 -4.16 -20.75
N LYS A 20 6.69 -4.76 -21.29
CA LYS A 20 6.46 -4.89 -22.72
C LYS A 20 5.35 -3.91 -23.10
N SER A 21 5.75 -2.69 -23.44
CA SER A 21 4.82 -1.64 -23.83
C SER A 21 4.13 -2.00 -25.16
N PHE A 22 2.83 -1.78 -25.21
CA PHE A 22 2.00 -1.86 -26.42
C PHE A 22 1.38 -0.49 -26.78
N ASN A 23 1.46 0.48 -25.86
CA ASN A 23 1.07 1.88 -26.04
C ASN A 23 1.74 2.75 -24.96
N ASP A 24 1.66 4.08 -25.10
CA ASP A 24 2.28 5.02 -24.14
C ASP A 24 1.45 5.24 -22.86
N LYS A 25 0.50 4.35 -22.56
CA LYS A 25 -0.42 4.51 -21.42
C LYS A 25 -0.09 3.53 -20.29
N GLY A 26 -0.38 3.95 -19.06
CA GLY A 26 -0.17 3.12 -17.87
C GLY A 26 -1.23 2.05 -17.64
N GLY A 27 -1.25 1.53 -16.42
CA GLY A 27 -2.14 0.46 -15.98
C GLY A 27 -3.60 0.87 -15.75
N VAL A 28 -3.94 2.15 -15.92
CA VAL A 28 -5.32 2.67 -15.88
C VAL A 28 -5.62 3.37 -17.20
N GLN A 29 -6.56 2.83 -17.99
CA GLN A 29 -6.86 3.36 -19.32
C GLN A 29 -8.36 3.61 -19.50
N VAL A 30 -8.70 4.87 -19.82
CA VAL A 30 -10.05 5.29 -20.21
C VAL A 30 -10.26 5.01 -21.70
N ILE A 31 -11.36 4.34 -22.01
CA ILE A 31 -11.72 3.84 -23.33
C ILE A 31 -13.11 4.38 -23.69
N GLN A 32 -13.22 5.05 -24.85
CA GLN A 32 -14.52 5.58 -25.30
C GLN A 32 -15.38 4.51 -25.96
N ASP A 33 -14.77 3.70 -26.83
CA ASP A 33 -15.45 2.64 -27.55
C ASP A 33 -15.30 1.29 -26.82
N LYS A 34 -16.44 0.71 -26.43
CA LYS A 34 -16.52 -0.61 -25.78
C LYS A 34 -15.79 -1.70 -26.56
N THR A 35 -15.75 -1.63 -27.90
CA THR A 35 -15.10 -2.64 -28.74
C THR A 35 -13.59 -2.74 -28.50
N GLN A 36 -12.96 -1.69 -27.97
CA GLN A 36 -11.53 -1.65 -27.65
C GLN A 36 -11.20 -2.28 -26.30
N VAL A 37 -12.19 -2.49 -25.42
CA VAL A 37 -11.97 -3.05 -24.07
C VAL A 37 -11.25 -4.41 -24.12
N PRO A 38 -11.64 -5.39 -24.95
CA PRO A 38 -10.93 -6.68 -25.03
C PRO A 38 -9.48 -6.55 -25.50
N VAL A 39 -9.19 -5.62 -26.42
CA VAL A 39 -7.84 -5.40 -26.94
C VAL A 39 -6.91 -4.89 -25.83
N ILE A 40 -7.36 -3.86 -25.10
CA ILE A 40 -6.62 -3.29 -23.98
C ILE A 40 -6.50 -4.29 -22.81
N ALA A 41 -7.56 -5.05 -22.54
CA ALA A 41 -7.52 -6.06 -21.49
C ALA A 41 -6.46 -7.14 -21.79
N ASN A 42 -6.40 -7.64 -23.03
CA ASN A 42 -5.45 -8.66 -23.44
C ASN A 42 -3.98 -8.18 -23.42
N SER A 43 -3.75 -6.88 -23.61
CA SER A 43 -2.39 -6.33 -23.60
C SER A 43 -1.88 -6.03 -22.19
N MET A 44 -2.78 -5.83 -21.23
CA MET A 44 -2.45 -5.68 -19.81
C MET A 44 -2.32 -7.03 -19.09
N LEU A 45 -3.28 -7.93 -19.28
CA LEU A 45 -3.37 -9.17 -18.54
C LEU A 45 -2.16 -10.09 -18.79
N GLY A 46 -1.54 -10.57 -17.71
CA GLY A 46 -0.35 -11.41 -17.75
C GLY A 46 0.96 -10.67 -18.01
N ASN A 47 0.90 -9.36 -18.31
CA ASN A 47 2.08 -8.52 -18.51
C ASN A 47 2.56 -7.93 -17.17
N ILE A 48 3.75 -7.35 -17.16
CA ILE A 48 4.37 -6.76 -15.96
C ILE A 48 4.18 -5.25 -15.99
N LEU A 49 3.49 -4.71 -14.98
CA LEU A 49 3.30 -3.29 -14.77
C LEU A 49 4.36 -2.77 -13.79
N ILE A 50 5.11 -1.76 -14.23
CA ILE A 50 6.11 -1.07 -13.43
C ILE A 50 5.52 0.27 -12.96
N THR A 51 5.59 0.53 -11.66
CA THR A 51 5.24 1.81 -11.04
C THR A 51 6.38 2.30 -10.15
N LYS A 52 6.30 3.54 -9.67
CA LYS A 52 7.25 4.08 -8.67
C LYS A 52 7.34 3.21 -7.42
N GLN A 53 6.26 2.51 -7.05
CA GLN A 53 6.19 1.68 -5.85
C GLN A 53 6.62 0.23 -6.06
N THR A 54 6.64 -0.29 -7.30
CA THR A 54 7.09 -1.67 -7.58
C THR A 54 8.59 -1.79 -7.85
N GLY A 55 9.27 -0.67 -8.10
CA GLY A 55 10.63 -0.68 -8.63
C GLY A 55 10.71 -1.31 -10.03
N ALA A 56 11.93 -1.61 -10.47
CA ALA A 56 12.23 -2.08 -11.83
C ALA A 56 11.64 -3.47 -12.16
N ASP A 57 11.41 -4.30 -11.14
CA ASP A 57 10.86 -5.64 -11.31
C ASP A 57 9.37 -5.62 -11.70
N GLY A 58 8.64 -4.60 -11.27
CA GLY A 58 7.21 -4.48 -11.54
C GLY A 58 6.38 -5.55 -10.81
N LYS A 59 5.09 -5.59 -11.14
CA LYS A 59 4.19 -6.67 -10.73
C LYS A 59 3.40 -7.20 -11.91
N LYS A 60 3.22 -8.52 -11.94
CA LYS A 60 2.45 -9.18 -12.99
C LYS A 60 0.97 -8.92 -12.77
N VAL A 61 0.30 -8.39 -13.80
CA VAL A 61 -1.13 -8.12 -13.73
C VAL A 61 -1.90 -9.43 -13.93
N ASN A 62 -2.42 -10.01 -12.85
CA ASN A 62 -3.19 -11.26 -12.90
C ASN A 62 -4.70 -11.02 -12.97
N ARG A 63 -5.16 -9.81 -12.66
CA ARG A 63 -6.58 -9.43 -12.66
C ARG A 63 -6.74 -8.03 -13.23
N LEU A 64 -7.90 -7.81 -13.85
CA LEU A 64 -8.32 -6.51 -14.36
C LEU A 64 -9.65 -6.14 -13.73
N PHE A 65 -9.81 -4.85 -13.43
CA PHE A 65 -11.09 -4.28 -13.04
C PHE A 65 -11.61 -3.41 -14.18
N ILE A 66 -12.80 -3.73 -14.66
CA ILE A 66 -13.45 -3.03 -15.76
C ILE A 66 -14.72 -2.39 -15.22
N GLU A 67 -14.79 -1.07 -15.33
CA GLU A 67 -15.88 -0.27 -14.77
C GLU A 67 -16.40 0.75 -15.79
N GLU A 68 -17.55 1.34 -15.49
CA GLU A 68 -18.06 2.50 -16.20
C GLU A 68 -17.18 3.73 -15.91
N GLY A 69 -16.90 4.53 -16.94
CA GLY A 69 -16.15 5.77 -16.77
C GLY A 69 -16.97 6.86 -16.10
N CYS A 70 -16.36 7.53 -15.12
CA CYS A 70 -16.94 8.68 -14.43
C CYS A 70 -16.64 10.00 -15.17
N LYS A 71 -17.60 10.93 -15.21
CA LYS A 71 -17.37 12.30 -15.69
C LYS A 71 -16.77 13.14 -14.55
N ILE A 72 -15.45 13.26 -14.56
CA ILE A 72 -14.66 13.93 -13.52
C ILE A 72 -14.74 15.45 -13.70
N GLU A 73 -15.22 16.16 -12.68
CA GLU A 73 -15.13 17.63 -12.61
C GLU A 73 -13.92 18.06 -11.77
N ARG A 74 -13.76 17.46 -10.59
CA ARG A 74 -12.61 17.67 -9.71
C ARG A 74 -12.17 16.38 -9.05
N GLU A 75 -10.88 16.28 -8.76
CA GLU A 75 -10.29 15.13 -8.06
C GLU A 75 -9.73 15.58 -6.71
N PHE A 76 -10.10 14.86 -5.67
CA PHE A 76 -9.60 15.03 -4.32
C PHE A 76 -8.82 13.78 -3.90
N TYR A 77 -7.90 13.96 -2.96
CA TYR A 77 -7.29 12.88 -2.21
C TYR A 77 -7.97 12.82 -0.84
N LEU A 78 -8.33 11.63 -0.34
CA LEU A 78 -8.79 11.44 1.03
C LEU A 78 -8.12 10.20 1.62
N SER A 79 -7.62 10.28 2.85
CA SER A 79 -7.09 9.12 3.57
C SER A 79 -7.47 9.13 5.03
N LEU A 80 -7.65 7.94 5.61
CA LEU A 80 -7.75 7.68 7.04
C LEU A 80 -6.55 6.85 7.46
N LEU A 81 -5.85 7.26 8.52
CA LEU A 81 -4.71 6.55 9.10
C LEU A 81 -4.53 6.93 10.58
N ILE A 82 -3.82 6.11 11.33
CA ILE A 82 -3.47 6.43 12.72
C ILE A 82 -2.27 7.37 12.74
N ASP A 83 -2.45 8.59 13.24
CA ASP A 83 -1.34 9.48 13.56
C ASP A 83 -0.67 9.00 14.84
N ARG A 84 0.54 8.44 14.69
CA ARG A 84 1.33 7.90 15.80
C ARG A 84 1.77 8.96 16.81
N THR A 85 1.86 10.23 16.41
CA THR A 85 2.25 11.32 17.32
C THR A 85 1.15 11.60 18.33
N ASN A 86 -0.09 11.65 17.85
CA ASN A 86 -1.26 11.96 18.67
C ASN A 86 -2.00 10.71 19.15
N SER A 87 -1.63 9.52 18.66
CA SER A 87 -2.30 8.24 18.92
C SER A 87 -3.81 8.29 18.60
N GLN A 88 -4.16 8.97 17.50
CA GLN A 88 -5.54 9.22 17.10
C GLN A 88 -5.75 8.85 15.63
N LEU A 89 -6.98 8.47 15.29
CA LEU A 89 -7.38 8.38 13.88
C LEU A 89 -7.37 9.78 13.27
N MET A 90 -6.74 9.92 12.12
CA MET A 90 -6.62 11.16 11.38
C MET A 90 -7.19 10.97 9.98
N LEU A 91 -8.07 11.89 9.58
CA LEU A 91 -8.45 12.10 8.19
C LEU A 91 -7.54 13.14 7.56
N MET A 92 -6.99 12.81 6.41
CA MET A 92 -6.21 13.70 5.57
C MET A 92 -6.97 13.92 4.26
N ILE A 93 -7.09 15.16 3.81
CA ILE A 93 -7.79 15.51 2.57
C ILE A 93 -7.04 16.60 1.80
N SER A 94 -7.02 16.50 0.47
CA SER A 94 -6.42 17.51 -0.40
C SER A 94 -7.23 17.67 -1.69
N ALA A 95 -7.25 18.89 -2.23
CA ALA A 95 -7.77 19.17 -3.58
C ALA A 95 -6.78 18.79 -4.71
N ALA A 96 -5.60 18.26 -4.37
CA ALA A 96 -4.64 17.69 -5.31
C ALA A 96 -4.83 16.16 -5.45
N GLY A 97 -6.04 15.74 -5.86
CA GLY A 97 -6.33 14.33 -6.14
C GLY A 97 -5.69 13.82 -7.43
N GLY A 98 -5.68 12.50 -7.62
CA GLY A 98 -5.15 11.85 -8.83
C GLY A 98 -3.63 11.83 -8.93
N MET A 99 -2.93 12.38 -7.93
CA MET A 99 -1.47 12.44 -7.82
C MET A 99 -0.98 11.64 -6.61
N ASN A 100 0.33 11.40 -6.56
CA ASN A 100 0.99 10.84 -5.40
C ASN A 100 0.99 11.86 -4.25
N ILE A 101 0.47 11.49 -3.08
CA ILE A 101 0.28 12.42 -1.96
C ILE A 101 1.60 12.83 -1.31
N GLU A 102 2.62 11.97 -1.34
CA GLU A 102 3.94 12.27 -0.80
C GLU A 102 4.60 13.43 -1.57
N ASP A 103 4.46 13.44 -2.90
CA ASP A 103 4.93 14.56 -3.74
C ASP A 103 4.19 15.88 -3.41
N VAL A 104 2.91 15.82 -3.02
CA VAL A 104 2.13 16.99 -2.57
C VAL A 104 2.61 17.44 -1.19
N ALA A 105 2.85 16.52 -0.27
CA ALA A 105 3.34 16.83 1.07
C ALA A 105 4.72 17.50 1.05
N GLU A 106 5.59 17.11 0.12
CA GLU A 106 6.91 17.71 -0.06
C GLU A 106 6.84 19.10 -0.71
N LYS A 107 6.05 19.25 -1.79
CA LYS A 107 6.07 20.46 -2.63
C LYS A 107 5.02 21.50 -2.27
N ASN A 108 3.88 21.08 -1.74
CA ASN A 108 2.71 21.92 -1.45
C ASN A 108 1.99 21.45 -0.16
N PRO A 109 2.68 21.35 0.99
CA PRO A 109 2.10 20.84 2.23
C PRO A 109 0.84 21.61 2.67
N GLU A 110 0.72 22.89 2.30
CA GLU A 110 -0.44 23.74 2.61
C GLU A 110 -1.75 23.30 1.93
N LYS A 111 -1.67 22.43 0.92
CA LYS A 111 -2.83 21.83 0.24
C LYS A 111 -3.39 20.61 0.97
N ILE A 112 -2.73 20.15 2.04
CA ILE A 112 -3.13 18.99 2.81
C ILE A 112 -3.78 19.47 4.11
N TYR A 113 -5.02 19.05 4.32
CA TYR A 113 -5.76 19.35 5.54
C TYR A 113 -5.97 18.08 6.35
N THR A 114 -5.68 18.16 7.64
CA THR A 114 -5.84 17.04 8.57
C THR A 114 -6.96 17.31 9.57
N THR A 115 -7.65 16.26 9.99
CA THR A 115 -8.67 16.29 11.06
C THR A 115 -8.50 15.05 11.92
N HIS A 116 -8.26 15.23 13.21
CA HIS A 116 -8.13 14.15 14.17
C HIS A 116 -9.46 13.82 14.84
N PHE A 117 -9.69 12.54 15.12
CA PHE A 117 -10.88 12.04 15.80
C PHE A 117 -10.48 11.38 17.12
N PRO A 118 -10.45 12.13 18.24
CA PRO A 118 -10.22 11.55 19.57
C PRO A 118 -11.37 10.64 20.03
N ASP A 119 -12.59 10.90 19.52
CA ASP A 119 -13.77 10.06 19.72
C ASP A 119 -14.30 9.60 18.37
N LEU A 120 -14.50 8.29 18.22
CA LEU A 120 -14.98 7.67 16.98
C LEU A 120 -16.51 7.58 16.89
N THR A 121 -17.24 8.05 17.91
CA THR A 121 -18.70 8.11 17.91
C THR A 121 -19.25 9.36 17.23
N GLU A 122 -18.55 10.50 17.37
CA GLU A 122 -18.94 11.79 16.80
C GLU A 122 -17.96 12.27 15.73
N ILE A 123 -18.12 11.77 14.51
CA ILE A 123 -17.29 12.20 13.38
C ILE A 123 -17.83 13.50 12.79
N ASN A 124 -17.04 14.56 12.90
CA ASN A 124 -17.32 15.88 12.36
C ASN A 124 -16.10 16.44 11.62
N LEU A 125 -16.34 17.21 10.57
CA LEU A 125 -15.30 17.88 9.80
C LEU A 125 -15.27 19.38 10.13
N PRO A 126 -14.09 20.02 10.17
CA PRO A 126 -13.97 21.46 10.33
C PRO A 126 -14.71 22.21 9.21
N LYS A 127 -15.59 23.15 9.57
CA LYS A 127 -16.40 23.92 8.59
C LYS A 127 -15.57 24.73 7.59
N ASN A 128 -14.35 25.14 7.96
CA ASN A 128 -13.45 25.84 7.05
C ASN A 128 -12.99 24.98 5.85
N LEU A 129 -13.11 23.65 5.92
CA LEU A 129 -12.85 22.77 4.77
C LEU A 129 -13.79 23.05 3.60
N GLU A 130 -15.03 23.50 3.85
CA GLU A 130 -15.95 23.92 2.78
C GLU A 130 -15.31 25.01 1.91
N LYS A 131 -14.68 26.01 2.54
CA LYS A 131 -13.98 27.09 1.83
C LYS A 131 -12.67 26.60 1.19
N HIS A 132 -11.86 25.84 1.93
CA HIS A 132 -10.55 25.38 1.45
C HIS A 132 -10.63 24.43 0.27
N LEU A 133 -11.62 23.53 0.28
CA LEU A 133 -11.89 22.57 -0.80
C LEU A 133 -12.85 23.14 -1.86
N GLN A 134 -13.32 24.38 -1.67
CA GLN A 134 -14.29 25.06 -2.54
C GLN A 134 -15.52 24.18 -2.80
N LEU A 135 -16.11 23.67 -1.72
CA LEU A 135 -17.33 22.87 -1.74
C LEU A 135 -18.51 23.78 -1.43
N ASN A 136 -19.68 23.46 -1.98
CA ASN A 136 -20.93 24.03 -1.47
C ASN A 136 -21.42 23.22 -0.26
N SER A 137 -22.46 23.73 0.43
CA SER A 137 -22.93 23.11 1.67
C SER A 137 -23.47 21.69 1.48
N SER A 138 -24.10 21.40 0.33
CA SER A 138 -24.56 20.03 0.02
C SER A 138 -23.39 19.07 -0.14
N GLN A 139 -22.36 19.46 -0.90
CA GLN A 139 -21.13 18.68 -1.10
C GLN A 139 -20.38 18.48 0.22
N PHE A 140 -20.33 19.51 1.09
CA PHE A 140 -19.71 19.37 2.41
C PHE A 140 -20.46 18.36 3.30
N GLN A 141 -21.79 18.37 3.29
CA GLN A 141 -22.58 17.35 4.01
C GLN A 141 -22.38 15.94 3.44
N GLU A 142 -22.25 15.83 2.12
CA GLU A 142 -21.93 14.55 1.47
C GLU A 142 -20.55 14.04 1.87
N LEU A 143 -19.53 14.90 1.84
CA LEU A 143 -18.17 14.59 2.31
C LEU A 143 -18.19 14.14 3.78
N LEU A 144 -18.92 14.83 4.65
CA LEU A 144 -19.08 14.44 6.06
C LEU A 144 -19.73 13.06 6.20
N SER A 145 -20.74 12.76 5.40
CA SER A 145 -21.40 11.45 5.35
C SER A 145 -20.44 10.35 4.89
N ILE A 146 -19.63 10.62 3.87
CA ILE A 146 -18.58 9.72 3.38
C ILE A 146 -17.54 9.47 4.48
N SER A 147 -17.02 10.51 5.12
CA SER A 147 -16.05 10.39 6.21
C SER A 147 -16.57 9.54 7.36
N ARG A 148 -17.84 9.70 7.76
CA ARG A 148 -18.49 8.84 8.77
C ARG A 148 -18.53 7.37 8.37
N LYS A 149 -18.87 7.07 7.11
CA LYS A 149 -18.89 5.70 6.58
C LYS A 149 -17.49 5.09 6.51
N LEU A 150 -16.51 5.88 6.08
CA LEU A 150 -15.12 5.44 6.00
C LEU A 150 -14.51 5.19 7.38
N VAL A 151 -14.80 6.03 8.39
CA VAL A 151 -14.38 5.77 9.77
C VAL A 151 -15.02 4.49 10.32
N ARG A 152 -16.30 4.25 10.01
CA ARG A 152 -16.96 2.98 10.37
C ARG A 152 -16.27 1.78 9.70
N ALA A 153 -15.96 1.89 8.40
CA ALA A 153 -15.27 0.85 7.65
C ALA A 153 -13.85 0.60 8.21
N PHE A 154 -13.11 1.67 8.52
CA PHE A 154 -11.79 1.62 9.13
C PHE A 154 -11.82 0.81 10.41
N LYS A 155 -12.78 1.10 11.29
CA LYS A 155 -12.96 0.37 12.55
C LYS A 155 -13.44 -1.06 12.34
N SER A 156 -14.39 -1.30 11.45
CA SER A 156 -14.98 -2.64 11.27
C SER A 156 -14.01 -3.63 10.63
N LEU A 157 -13.12 -3.15 9.76
CA LEU A 157 -12.14 -3.97 9.06
C LEU A 157 -10.81 -4.08 9.82
N ASP A 158 -10.66 -3.40 10.95
CA ASP A 158 -9.36 -3.14 11.59
C ASP A 158 -8.32 -2.67 10.57
N ALA A 159 -8.70 -1.67 9.77
CA ALA A 159 -7.78 -1.06 8.83
C ALA A 159 -6.70 -0.29 9.58
N SER A 160 -5.47 -0.33 9.06
CA SER A 160 -4.40 0.59 9.45
C SER A 160 -4.40 1.83 8.56
N THR A 161 -4.87 1.71 7.32
CA THR A 161 -5.05 2.83 6.37
C THR A 161 -6.21 2.57 5.41
N ILE A 162 -7.00 3.60 5.12
CA ILE A 162 -7.92 3.63 3.98
C ILE A 162 -7.61 4.88 3.17
N GLU A 163 -7.15 4.71 1.93
CA GLU A 163 -6.87 5.78 0.99
C GLU A 163 -7.89 5.73 -0.16
N ILE A 164 -8.51 6.86 -0.46
CA ILE A 164 -9.37 7.10 -1.62
C ILE A 164 -8.66 8.09 -2.53
N ASN A 165 -8.18 7.62 -3.68
CA ASN A 165 -7.43 8.45 -4.62
C ASN A 165 -7.63 8.03 -6.08
N PRO A 166 -8.50 8.74 -6.85
CA PRO A 166 -9.18 9.97 -6.48
C PRO A 166 -10.55 9.74 -5.80
N LEU A 167 -10.88 10.63 -4.86
CA LEU A 167 -12.26 10.97 -4.50
C LEU A 167 -12.75 12.00 -5.52
N VAL A 168 -13.58 11.59 -6.47
CA VAL A 168 -14.04 12.44 -7.57
C VAL A 168 -15.27 13.21 -7.15
N LEU A 169 -15.34 14.49 -7.50
CA LEU A 169 -16.59 15.22 -7.63
C LEU A 169 -17.00 15.19 -9.10
N ASP A 170 -18.17 14.61 -9.38
CA ASP A 170 -18.66 14.46 -10.74
C ASP A 170 -19.37 15.73 -11.24
N GLY A 171 -19.69 15.77 -12.53
CA GLY A 171 -20.39 16.90 -13.15
C GLY A 171 -21.85 17.10 -12.70
N GLN A 172 -22.37 16.25 -11.82
CA GLN A 172 -23.68 16.42 -11.17
C GLN A 172 -23.52 17.00 -9.75
N GLY A 173 -22.28 17.19 -9.29
CA GLY A 173 -21.95 17.71 -7.98
C GLY A 173 -21.97 16.65 -6.87
N HIS A 174 -21.86 15.37 -7.21
CA HIS A 174 -21.82 14.24 -6.28
C HIS A 174 -20.42 13.64 -6.16
N PHE A 175 -20.13 13.06 -5.00
CA PHE A 175 -18.86 12.40 -4.75
C PHE A 175 -18.88 10.92 -5.18
N VAL A 176 -17.82 10.50 -5.87
CA VAL A 176 -17.57 9.13 -6.29
C VAL A 176 -16.20 8.70 -5.79
N LEU A 177 -16.14 7.63 -5.00
CA LEU A 177 -14.89 7.02 -4.55
C LEU A 177 -14.34 6.17 -5.71
N LEU A 178 -13.58 6.78 -6.62
CA LEU A 178 -13.23 6.16 -7.89
C LEU A 178 -12.13 5.09 -7.76
N ASP A 179 -11.27 5.23 -6.75
CA ASP A 179 -10.27 4.22 -6.41
C ASP A 179 -10.07 4.18 -4.90
N ALA A 180 -9.73 3.00 -4.40
CA ALA A 180 -9.52 2.77 -2.98
C ALA A 180 -8.35 1.81 -2.76
N LYS A 181 -7.47 2.16 -1.82
CA LYS A 181 -6.40 1.30 -1.31
C LYS A 181 -6.59 1.16 0.19
N LEU A 182 -6.70 -0.08 0.66
CA LEU A 182 -6.85 -0.40 2.07
C LEU A 182 -5.62 -1.17 2.53
N ILE A 183 -5.15 -0.85 3.73
CA ILE A 183 -4.14 -1.61 4.46
C ILE A 183 -4.81 -2.05 5.76
N LEU A 184 -4.72 -3.34 6.07
CA LEU A 184 -5.30 -3.93 7.28
C LEU A 184 -4.24 -4.00 8.39
N ASP A 185 -4.67 -4.14 9.64
CA ASP A 185 -3.79 -4.50 10.75
C ASP A 185 -3.65 -6.02 10.81
N ASP A 186 -2.46 -6.52 10.49
CA ASP A 186 -2.17 -7.96 10.51
C ASP A 186 -2.40 -8.57 11.89
N ASN A 187 -2.23 -7.80 12.98
CA ASN A 187 -2.51 -8.28 14.34
C ASN A 187 -4.00 -8.54 14.60
N ALA A 188 -4.89 -8.01 13.77
CA ALA A 188 -6.33 -8.19 13.89
C ALA A 188 -6.88 -9.29 12.96
N LEU A 189 -6.08 -9.85 12.06
CA LEU A 189 -6.57 -10.82 11.06
C LEU A 189 -7.18 -12.08 11.67
N PHE A 190 -6.74 -12.49 12.88
CA PHE A 190 -7.29 -13.66 13.58
C PHE A 190 -8.81 -13.58 13.83
N ARG A 191 -9.39 -12.37 13.82
CA ARG A 191 -10.85 -12.13 13.96
C ARG A 191 -11.53 -11.73 12.65
N HIS A 192 -10.82 -11.78 11.52
CA HIS A 192 -11.31 -11.48 10.17
C HIS A 192 -11.00 -12.61 9.17
N PRO A 193 -11.47 -13.85 9.41
CA PRO A 193 -11.16 -14.99 8.55
C PRO A 193 -11.68 -14.85 7.11
N GLU A 194 -12.66 -13.98 6.86
CA GLU A 194 -13.13 -13.62 5.53
C GLU A 194 -12.15 -12.73 4.76
N LEU A 195 -11.40 -11.86 5.44
CA LEU A 195 -10.41 -10.98 4.82
C LEU A 195 -9.11 -11.74 4.52
N GLU A 196 -8.73 -12.68 5.38
CA GLU A 196 -7.57 -13.55 5.15
C GLU A 196 -7.69 -14.33 3.83
N LYS A 197 -8.91 -14.77 3.47
CA LYS A 197 -9.18 -15.45 2.20
C LYS A 197 -9.00 -14.57 0.95
N LEU A 198 -9.00 -13.25 1.11
CA LEU A 198 -8.79 -12.30 0.02
C LEU A 198 -7.31 -12.06 -0.27
N LYS A 199 -6.41 -12.54 0.59
CA LYS A 199 -4.96 -12.36 0.46
C LYS A 199 -4.46 -12.91 -0.89
N ASP A 200 -3.85 -12.03 -1.69
CA ASP A 200 -3.24 -12.39 -2.96
C ASP A 200 -1.74 -12.65 -2.78
N ILE A 201 -1.38 -13.94 -2.68
CA ILE A 201 0.01 -14.38 -2.50
C ILE A 201 0.88 -14.01 -3.72
N THR A 202 0.27 -13.78 -4.90
CA THR A 202 1.04 -13.41 -6.10
C THR A 202 1.62 -12.00 -6.04
N GLU A 203 1.15 -11.19 -5.10
CA GLU A 203 1.65 -9.84 -4.85
C GLU A 203 2.81 -9.82 -3.83
N GLU A 204 3.00 -10.89 -3.05
CA GLU A 204 4.08 -11.02 -2.06
C GLU A 204 5.40 -11.48 -2.70
N ASN A 205 6.52 -11.19 -2.04
CA ASN A 205 7.78 -11.83 -2.40
C ASN A 205 7.73 -13.31 -1.93
N PRO A 206 8.09 -14.29 -2.77
CA PRO A 206 8.07 -15.71 -2.39
C PRO A 206 8.88 -16.03 -1.12
N LEU A 207 10.00 -15.34 -0.89
CA LEU A 207 10.85 -15.52 0.29
C LEU A 207 10.21 -14.96 1.55
N GLU A 208 9.55 -13.79 1.43
CA GLU A 208 8.79 -13.18 2.53
C GLU A 208 7.59 -14.06 2.89
N HIS A 209 6.91 -14.60 1.88
CA HIS A 209 5.81 -15.54 2.08
C HIS A 209 6.27 -16.81 2.82
N GLU A 210 7.36 -17.45 2.34
CA GLU A 210 7.93 -18.64 3.00
C GLU A 210 8.35 -18.36 4.45
N ALA A 211 8.93 -17.19 4.72
CA ALA A 211 9.29 -16.78 6.07
C ALA A 211 8.05 -16.61 6.97
N SER A 212 7.00 -15.95 6.46
CA SER A 212 5.77 -15.70 7.22
C SER A 212 5.06 -16.99 7.65
N GLN A 213 5.10 -18.04 6.81
CA GLN A 213 4.55 -19.37 7.14
C GLN A 213 5.27 -20.07 8.31
N ASN A 214 6.42 -19.53 8.71
CA ASN A 214 7.27 -20.07 9.76
C ASN A 214 7.44 -19.10 10.93
N ASP A 215 6.54 -18.12 11.05
CA ASP A 215 6.53 -17.06 12.08
C ASP A 215 7.82 -16.22 12.09
N MET A 216 8.42 -15.98 10.92
CA MET A 216 9.62 -15.16 10.78
C MET A 216 9.30 -13.89 9.98
N ASN A 217 9.88 -12.77 10.41
CA ASN A 217 9.78 -11.52 9.66
C ASN A 217 10.97 -11.42 8.71
N TYR A 218 10.75 -11.60 7.42
CA TYR A 218 11.77 -11.45 6.38
C TYR A 218 11.39 -10.28 5.47
N VAL A 219 12.37 -9.49 5.05
CA VAL A 219 12.21 -8.48 4.00
C VAL A 219 13.39 -8.59 3.05
N LYS A 220 13.11 -8.75 1.76
CA LYS A 220 14.15 -8.83 0.72
C LYS A 220 14.74 -7.44 0.46
N LEU A 221 16.06 -7.36 0.36
CA LEU A 221 16.82 -6.16 -0.03
C LEU A 221 17.77 -6.46 -1.19
N ASP A 222 18.41 -5.45 -1.75
CA ASP A 222 19.21 -5.58 -2.99
C ASP A 222 20.69 -5.95 -2.75
N GLY A 223 21.11 -6.10 -1.50
CA GLY A 223 22.50 -6.38 -1.15
C GLY A 223 22.96 -7.82 -1.33
N SER A 224 24.14 -8.11 -0.79
CA SER A 224 24.83 -9.41 -0.94
C SER A 224 25.14 -10.13 0.38
N ILE A 225 25.00 -9.44 1.53
CA ILE A 225 25.23 -10.01 2.85
C ILE A 225 23.89 -10.36 3.49
N GLY A 226 23.58 -11.64 3.61
CA GLY A 226 22.37 -12.09 4.28
C GLY A 226 22.46 -11.90 5.79
N CYS A 227 21.39 -11.45 6.43
CA CYS A 227 21.33 -11.24 7.88
C CYS A 227 20.38 -12.26 8.51
N MET A 228 20.77 -12.89 9.61
CA MET A 228 19.88 -13.69 10.45
C MET A 228 20.06 -13.30 11.91
N VAL A 229 18.99 -12.77 12.51
CA VAL A 229 19.05 -12.10 13.81
C VAL A 229 17.84 -12.48 14.67
N ASN A 230 17.99 -12.45 16.00
CA ASN A 230 16.88 -12.61 16.94
C ASN A 230 16.49 -11.26 17.56
N GLY A 231 15.39 -10.68 17.06
CA GLY A 231 14.82 -9.42 17.50
C GLY A 231 14.93 -8.33 16.43
N ALA A 232 13.80 -7.73 16.07
CA ALA A 232 13.70 -6.70 15.04
C ALA A 232 14.66 -5.51 15.22
N GLY A 233 14.84 -5.01 16.45
CA GLY A 233 15.75 -3.91 16.74
C GLY A 233 17.22 -4.26 16.45
N LEU A 234 17.65 -5.46 16.85
CA LEU A 234 18.99 -5.95 16.57
C LEU A 234 19.18 -6.24 15.08
N ALA A 235 18.13 -6.73 14.40
CA ALA A 235 18.14 -7.00 12.97
C ALA A 235 18.38 -5.70 12.17
N MET A 236 17.69 -4.61 12.54
CA MET A 236 17.93 -3.29 11.97
C MET A 236 19.36 -2.79 12.23
N ALA A 237 19.83 -2.84 13.48
CA ALA A 237 21.19 -2.43 13.81
C ALA A 237 22.27 -3.25 13.09
N THR A 238 22.01 -4.54 12.83
CA THR A 238 22.91 -5.43 12.09
C THR A 238 22.98 -5.07 10.60
N MET A 239 21.87 -4.62 10.02
CA MET A 239 21.88 -4.09 8.66
C MET A 239 22.61 -2.74 8.59
N ASP A 240 22.41 -1.87 9.57
CA ASP A 240 23.05 -0.56 9.63
C ASP A 240 24.57 -0.67 9.76
N ILE A 241 25.08 -1.60 10.58
CA ILE A 241 26.52 -1.82 10.69
C ILE A 241 27.11 -2.36 9.38
N ILE A 242 26.42 -3.25 8.66
CA ILE A 242 26.86 -3.71 7.33
C ILE A 242 27.01 -2.52 6.37
N LYS A 243 25.99 -1.64 6.32
CA LYS A 243 26.04 -0.41 5.52
C LYS A 243 27.15 0.53 5.94
N GLN A 244 27.38 0.68 7.25
CA GLN A 244 28.45 1.53 7.79
C GLN A 244 29.83 1.07 7.33
N PHE A 245 30.03 -0.24 7.10
CA PHE A 245 31.27 -0.80 6.56
C PHE A 245 31.32 -0.85 5.02
N GLY A 246 30.36 -0.24 4.33
CA GLY A 246 30.38 -0.03 2.88
C GLY A 246 29.78 -1.17 2.06
N GLU A 247 29.12 -2.12 2.69
CA GLU A 247 28.44 -3.25 2.04
C GLU A 247 26.92 -3.09 2.13
N GLU A 248 26.17 -3.78 1.27
CA GLU A 248 24.70 -3.75 1.30
C GLU A 248 24.13 -5.07 1.87
N PRO A 249 23.21 -4.99 2.85
CA PRO A 249 22.50 -6.16 3.36
C PRO A 249 21.53 -6.71 2.29
N ALA A 250 21.50 -8.03 2.15
CA ALA A 250 20.63 -8.73 1.20
C ALA A 250 19.20 -8.92 1.73
N ASN A 251 19.03 -8.89 3.05
CA ASN A 251 17.73 -9.05 3.68
C ASN A 251 17.70 -8.50 5.12
N PHE A 252 16.49 -8.26 5.60
CA PHE A 252 16.14 -8.28 7.02
C PHE A 252 15.60 -9.69 7.34
N LEU A 253 16.04 -10.31 8.43
CA LEU A 253 15.38 -11.51 8.99
C LEU A 253 15.43 -11.47 10.50
N ASP A 254 14.25 -11.42 11.10
CA ASP A 254 14.04 -11.60 12.53
C ASP A 254 13.41 -12.98 12.79
N LEU A 255 14.15 -13.83 13.52
CA LEU A 255 13.71 -15.15 13.98
C LEU A 255 12.67 -15.09 15.12
N GLY A 256 12.43 -13.90 15.68
CA GLY A 256 11.65 -13.69 16.89
C GLY A 256 12.43 -14.00 18.17
N GLY A 257 11.85 -13.64 19.32
CA GLY A 257 12.48 -13.82 20.65
C GLY A 257 12.61 -15.28 21.11
N THR A 258 11.96 -16.22 20.43
CA THR A 258 11.97 -17.67 20.71
C THR A 258 12.58 -18.44 19.54
N ALA A 259 13.79 -18.05 19.13
CA ALA A 259 14.53 -18.75 18.09
C ALA A 259 14.87 -20.19 18.56
N ASN A 260 14.50 -21.18 17.75
CA ASN A 260 14.86 -22.58 17.98
C ASN A 260 15.67 -23.12 16.79
N LYS A 261 16.27 -24.30 16.96
CA LYS A 261 17.10 -24.92 15.91
C LYS A 261 16.37 -25.05 14.56
N GLU A 262 15.10 -25.43 14.56
CA GLU A 262 14.33 -25.64 13.32
C GLU A 262 14.08 -24.33 12.57
N ARG A 263 13.69 -23.27 13.28
CA ARG A 263 13.51 -21.93 12.71
C ARG A 263 14.81 -21.38 12.15
N ALA A 264 15.93 -21.54 12.86
CA ALA A 264 17.24 -21.12 12.36
C ALA A 264 17.63 -21.84 11.05
N ILE A 265 17.38 -23.16 10.96
CA ILE A 265 17.62 -23.93 9.72
C ILE A 265 16.75 -23.40 8.57
N LYS A 266 15.47 -23.14 8.82
CA LYS A 266 14.56 -22.61 7.79
C LYS A 266 14.95 -21.20 7.35
N GLY A 267 15.24 -20.31 8.30
CA GLY A 267 15.74 -18.96 8.02
C GLY A 267 17.01 -18.97 7.19
N PHE A 268 17.95 -19.86 7.50
CA PHE A 268 19.17 -20.03 6.70
C PHE A 268 18.88 -20.52 5.27
N LYS A 269 17.93 -21.44 5.09
CA LYS A 269 17.51 -21.91 3.74
C LYS A 269 16.88 -20.78 2.92
N ILE A 270 16.04 -19.94 3.54
CA ILE A 270 15.42 -18.78 2.89
C ILE A 270 16.49 -17.77 2.47
N ILE A 271 17.49 -17.51 3.30
CA ILE A 271 18.62 -16.64 2.93
C ILE A 271 19.41 -17.26 1.76
N GLN A 272 19.64 -18.57 1.78
CA GLN A 272 20.43 -19.25 0.74
C GLN A 272 19.71 -19.34 -0.62
N SER A 273 18.38 -19.30 -0.65
CA SER A 273 17.62 -19.35 -1.90
C SER A 273 17.65 -18.03 -2.68
N ASP A 274 18.11 -16.95 -2.04
CA ASP A 274 18.35 -15.66 -2.68
C ASP A 274 19.67 -15.68 -3.48
N PRO A 275 19.62 -15.56 -4.82
CA PRO A 275 20.82 -15.64 -5.66
C PRO A 275 21.81 -14.48 -5.48
N ASN A 276 21.39 -13.39 -4.85
CA ASN A 276 22.26 -12.24 -4.58
C ASN A 276 23.18 -12.48 -3.37
N VAL A 277 22.81 -13.40 -2.47
CA VAL A 277 23.54 -13.64 -1.23
C VAL A 277 24.89 -14.32 -1.52
N ARG A 278 25.95 -13.73 -0.98
CA ARG A 278 27.35 -14.21 -1.08
C ARG A 278 27.95 -14.60 0.27
N SER A 279 27.47 -13.98 1.35
CA SER A 279 27.87 -14.27 2.72
C SER A 279 26.67 -14.11 3.65
N VAL A 280 26.75 -14.71 4.84
CA VAL A 280 25.69 -14.61 5.85
C VAL A 280 26.30 -14.15 7.17
N LEU A 281 25.76 -13.07 7.73
CA LEU A 281 26.05 -12.59 9.07
C LEU A 281 24.94 -13.07 10.02
N ILE A 282 25.32 -13.92 10.98
CA ILE A 282 24.43 -14.42 12.02
C ILE A 282 24.75 -13.64 13.30
N ASN A 283 23.78 -12.86 13.78
CA ASN A 283 23.93 -12.06 15.00
C ASN A 283 22.87 -12.48 16.01
N ILE A 284 23.27 -13.26 17.00
CA ILE A 284 22.35 -13.78 18.01
C ILE A 284 22.78 -13.27 19.38
N PHE A 285 21.94 -12.48 20.03
CA PHE A 285 22.24 -11.86 21.32
C PHE A 285 21.14 -12.18 22.33
N GLY A 286 21.46 -12.99 23.35
CA GLY A 286 20.50 -13.44 24.36
C GLY A 286 19.34 -14.27 23.77
N GLY A 287 18.28 -14.44 24.57
CA GLY A 287 17.11 -15.26 24.21
C GLY A 287 17.18 -16.70 24.71
N ILE A 288 16.02 -17.35 24.82
CA ILE A 288 15.93 -18.77 25.16
C ILE A 288 15.98 -19.54 23.84
N ILE A 289 17.16 -20.02 23.48
CA ILE A 289 17.33 -20.92 22.34
C ILE A 289 17.16 -22.34 22.85
N HIS A 290 16.09 -23.00 22.43
CA HIS A 290 15.85 -24.43 22.66
C HIS A 290 16.29 -25.26 21.44
#